data_AF-A0A519LCM4-F1
#
_entry.id   AF-A0A519LCM4-F1
#
_cell.length_a   1.000
_cell.length_b   1.000
_cell.length_c   1.000
_cell.angle_alpha   90.00
_cell.angle_beta   90.00
_cell.angle_gamma   90.00
#
_symmetry.space_group_name_H-M   'P 1'
#
loop_
_entity.id
_entity.type
_entity.pdbx_description
1 polymer ?
#
loop_
_entity_poly.entity_id
_entity_poly.type
_entity_poly.pdbx_seq_one_letter_code
_entity_poly.pdbx_strand_id
1 'polypeptide(L)'
;DATYANYREANVAFWRGTVSPLVRKTAAALTGWLGGRFADVRIEPDLDAVPALQPEREALWARLGAASFLTDEERRLLAGVGT
;
A
#
# COMPACT_ATOMS: atom_id res chain seq x y z
N ASP A 1 -25.51 -0.29 12.85
CA ASP A 1 -24.57 0.83 12.65
C ASP A 1 -23.34 0.87 13.56
N ALA A 2 -23.40 0.75 14.89
CA ALA A 2 -22.17 0.90 15.70
C ALA A 2 -21.16 -0.27 15.59
N THR A 3 -21.63 -1.52 15.52
CA THR A 3 -20.76 -2.71 15.53
C THR A 3 -19.97 -2.91 14.23
N TYR A 4 -20.60 -2.65 13.08
CA TYR A 4 -19.94 -2.77 11.78
C TYR A 4 -18.91 -1.66 11.54
N ALA A 5 -19.18 -0.43 12.01
CA ALA A 5 -18.23 0.67 11.95
C ALA A 5 -16.97 0.34 12.78
N ASN A 6 -17.15 -0.10 14.03
CA ASN A 6 -16.04 -0.51 14.90
C ASN A 6 -15.23 -1.67 14.31
N TYR A 7 -15.90 -2.68 13.74
CA TYR A 7 -15.20 -3.80 13.09
C TYR A 7 -14.34 -3.35 11.91
N ARG A 8 -14.84 -2.44 11.05
CA ARG A 8 -14.06 -1.92 9.92
C ARG A 8 -12.82 -1.16 10.39
N GLU A 9 -12.96 -0.29 11.39
CA GLU A 9 -11.85 0.46 11.97
C GLU A 9 -10.81 -0.47 12.61
N ALA A 10 -11.26 -1.47 13.38
CA ALA A 10 -10.38 -2.47 13.98
C ALA A 10 -9.65 -3.31 12.92
N ASN A 11 -10.33 -3.70 11.84
CA ASN A 11 -9.71 -4.44 10.74
C ASN A 11 -8.63 -3.60 10.03
N VAL A 12 -8.91 -2.33 9.72
CA VAL A 12 -7.94 -1.39 9.16
C VAL A 12 -6.72 -1.25 10.09
N ALA A 13 -6.96 -1.04 11.38
CA ALA A 13 -5.89 -0.90 12.38
C ALA A 13 -5.03 -2.17 12.48
N PHE A 14 -5.63 -3.36 12.41
CA PHE A 14 -4.91 -4.63 12.40
C PHE A 14 -4.03 -4.80 11.15
N TRP A 15 -4.57 -4.48 9.97
CA TRP A 15 -3.82 -4.53 8.72
C TRP A 15 -2.62 -3.57 8.73
N ARG A 16 -2.80 -2.36 9.27
CA ARG A 16 -1.73 -1.37 9.38
C ARG A 16 -0.70 -1.72 10.44
N GLY A 17 -1.15 -2.09 11.64
CA GLY A 17 -0.29 -2.28 12.81
C GLY A 17 0.49 -3.58 12.80
N THR A 18 -0.04 -4.62 12.15
CA THR A 18 0.50 -5.98 12.28
C THR A 18 0.78 -6.62 10.93
N VAL A 19 -0.22 -6.70 10.05
CA VAL A 19 -0.09 -7.50 8.82
C VAL A 19 0.88 -6.85 7.84
N SER A 20 0.68 -5.58 7.50
CA SER A 20 1.51 -4.88 6.51
C SER A 20 3.00 -4.85 6.90
N PRO A 21 3.39 -4.55 8.15
CA PRO A 21 4.79 -4.62 8.57
C PRO A 21 5.39 -6.03 8.44
N LEU A 22 4.65 -7.07 8.82
CA LEU A 22 5.12 -8.46 8.74
C LEU A 22 5.30 -8.91 7.29
N VAL A 23 4.35 -8.62 6.41
CA VAL A 23 4.46 -9.00 5.00
C VAL A 23 5.61 -8.25 4.32
N ARG A 24 5.79 -6.96 4.59
CA ARG A 24 6.95 -6.19 4.08
C ARG A 24 8.28 -6.78 4.56
N LYS A 25 8.38 -7.16 5.84
CA LYS A 25 9.56 -7.82 6.39
C LYS A 25 9.85 -9.15 5.68
N THR A 26 8.83 -9.96 5.44
CA THR A 26 8.95 -11.23 4.72
C THR A 26 9.38 -11.01 3.26
N ALA A 27 8.76 -10.05 2.56
CA ALA A 27 9.10 -9.72 1.18
C ALA A 27 10.56 -9.24 1.06
N ALA A 28 11.03 -8.42 2.01
CA ALA A 28 12.43 -8.00 2.07
C ALA A 28 13.39 -9.17 2.31
N ALA A 29 13.05 -10.09 3.22
CA ALA A 29 13.85 -11.29 3.48
C ALA A 29 13.94 -12.20 2.24
N LEU A 30 12.82 -12.39 1.54
CA LEU A 30 12.78 -13.17 0.29
C LEU A 30 13.57 -12.48 -0.83
N THR A 31 13.46 -11.16 -0.94
CA THR A 31 14.27 -10.36 -1.88
C THR A 31 15.76 -10.57 -1.64
N GLY A 32 16.21 -10.46 -0.38
CA GLY A 32 17.61 -10.70 -0.02
C GLY A 32 18.08 -12.13 -0.29
N TRP A 33 17.24 -13.12 -0.01
CA TRP A 33 17.53 -14.53 -0.30
C TRP A 33 17.65 -14.80 -1.81
N LEU A 34 16.77 -14.21 -2.63
CA LEU A 34 16.80 -14.36 -4.09
C LEU A 34 17.91 -13.56 -4.76
N GLY A 35 18.35 -12.44 -4.16
CA GLY A 35 19.39 -11.58 -4.72
C GLY A 35 20.74 -12.28 -4.92
N GLY A 36 21.00 -13.39 -4.23
CA GLY A 36 22.17 -14.24 -4.49
C GLY A 36 22.08 -15.06 -5.78
N ARG A 37 20.89 -15.21 -6.36
CA ARG A 37 20.62 -16.08 -7.53
C ARG A 37 20.16 -15.31 -8.77
N PHE A 38 19.54 -14.15 -8.59
CA PHE A 38 18.98 -13.31 -9.64
C PHE A 38 19.46 -11.88 -9.48
N ALA A 39 19.88 -11.25 -10.58
CA ALA A 39 20.17 -9.82 -10.60
C ALA A 39 18.85 -9.02 -10.54
N ASP A 40 18.87 -7.90 -9.82
CA ASP A 40 17.78 -6.91 -9.74
C ASP A 40 16.39 -7.46 -9.33
N VAL A 41 16.34 -8.58 -8.62
CA VAL A 41 15.08 -9.14 -8.10
C VAL A 41 14.56 -8.29 -6.95
N ARG A 42 13.26 -7.99 -6.97
CA ARG A 42 12.54 -7.31 -5.88
C ARG A 42 11.19 -7.96 -5.69
N ILE A 43 10.87 -8.33 -4.45
CA ILE A 43 9.54 -8.79 -4.05
C ILE A 43 8.91 -7.69 -3.22
N GLU A 44 7.72 -7.26 -3.63
CA GLU A 44 6.93 -6.26 -2.91
C GLU A 44 5.52 -6.77 -2.67
N PRO A 45 4.93 -6.50 -1.50
CA PRO A 45 3.53 -6.81 -1.29
C PRO A 45 2.63 -5.82 -2.03
N ASP A 46 1.68 -6.36 -2.79
CA ASP A 46 0.54 -5.61 -3.32
C ASP A 46 -0.49 -5.37 -2.21
N LEU A 47 -0.24 -4.34 -1.40
CA LEU A 47 -1.21 -3.88 -0.39
C LEU A 47 -2.38 -3.12 -1.02
N ASP A 48 -2.20 -2.72 -2.26
CA ASP A 48 -3.13 -1.96 -3.08
C ASP A 48 -4.36 -2.81 -3.42
N ALA A 49 -4.21 -4.13 -3.52
CA ALA A 49 -5.28 -5.10 -3.69
C ALA A 49 -6.01 -5.46 -2.37
N VAL A 50 -5.61 -4.94 -1.21
CA VAL A 50 -6.20 -5.32 0.09
C VAL A 50 -7.49 -4.52 0.36
N PRO A 51 -8.68 -5.16 0.46
CA PRO A 51 -9.95 -4.46 0.66
C PRO A 51 -10.00 -3.58 1.91
N ALA A 52 -9.33 -4.02 2.99
CA ALA A 52 -9.27 -3.28 4.24
C ALA A 52 -8.51 -1.95 4.13
N LEU A 53 -7.65 -1.78 3.12
CA LEU A 53 -6.83 -0.57 2.93
C LEU A 53 -7.39 0.36 1.84
N GLN A 54 -8.46 -0.03 1.13
CA GLN A 54 -9.08 0.79 0.09
C GLN A 54 -9.53 2.17 0.57
N PRO A 55 -10.13 2.35 1.76
CA PRO A 55 -10.55 3.69 2.21
C PRO A 55 -9.39 4.70 2.31
N GLU A 56 -8.20 4.24 2.70
CA GLU A 56 -7.00 5.09 2.77
C GLU A 56 -6.48 5.43 1.38
N ARG A 57 -6.54 4.46 0.47
CA ARG A 57 -6.18 4.63 -0.93
C ARG A 57 -7.11 5.63 -1.61
N GLU A 58 -8.42 5.52 -1.41
CA GLU A 58 -9.39 6.51 -1.87
C GLU A 58 -9.10 7.91 -1.32
N ALA A 59 -8.77 8.02 -0.03
CA ALA A 59 -8.41 9.31 0.58
C ALA A 59 -7.12 9.90 -0.02
N LEU A 60 -6.13 9.07 -0.35
CA LEU A 60 -4.93 9.51 -1.06
C LEU A 60 -5.28 10.02 -2.47
N TRP A 61 -6.08 9.25 -3.23
CA TRP A 61 -6.49 9.62 -4.58
C TRP A 61 -7.30 10.92 -4.60
N ALA A 62 -8.20 11.12 -3.64
CA ALA A 62 -8.95 12.36 -3.48
C ALA A 62 -8.02 13.57 -3.24
N ARG A 63 -6.99 13.42 -2.39
CA ARG A 63 -5.98 14.47 -2.14
C ARG A 63 -5.15 14.77 -3.38
N LEU A 64 -4.75 13.74 -4.12
CA LEU A 64 -4.00 13.88 -5.37
C LEU A 64 -4.83 14.57 -6.46
N GLY A 65 -6.13 14.27 -6.55
CA GLY A 65 -7.05 14.95 -7.47
C GLY A 65 -7.32 16.41 -7.11
N ALA A 66 -7.33 16.75 -5.83
CA ALA A 66 -7.52 18.12 -5.36
C ALA A 66 -6.26 19.01 -5.43
N ALA A 67 -5.07 18.39 -5.54
CA ALA A 67 -3.80 19.10 -5.63
C ALA A 67 -3.59 19.68 -7.05
N SER A 68 -4.14 20.87 -7.28
CA SER A 68 -4.06 21.60 -8.56
C SER A 68 -2.65 22.07 -8.93
N PHE A 69 -1.73 22.10 -7.97
CA PHE A 69 -0.33 22.47 -8.18
C PHE A 69 0.52 21.32 -8.75
N LEU A 70 0.03 20.08 -8.72
CA LEU A 70 0.72 18.93 -9.27
C LEU A 70 0.45 18.78 -10.76
N THR A 71 1.50 18.52 -11.51
CA THR A 71 1.39 18.04 -12.90
C THR A 71 0.80 16.63 -12.93
N ASP A 72 0.27 16.22 -14.07
CA ASP A 72 -0.27 14.86 -14.23
C ASP A 72 0.80 13.78 -14.04
N GLU A 73 2.05 14.08 -14.38
CA GLU A 73 3.16 13.15 -14.18
C GLU A 73 3.51 12.97 -12.70
N GLU A 74 3.60 14.06 -11.95
CA GLU A 74 3.77 13.99 -10.49
C GLU A 74 2.60 13.26 -9.83
N ARG A 75 1.37 13.47 -10.31
CA ARG A 75 0.18 12.79 -9.80
C ARG A 75 0.24 11.27 -10.05
N ARG A 76 0.69 10.84 -11.24
CA ARG A 76 0.87 9.42 -11.59
C ARG A 76 1.91 8.74 -10.73
N LEU A 77 3.07 9.37 -10.56
CA LEU A 77 4.17 8.85 -9.75
C LEU A 77 3.77 8.73 -8.27
N LEU A 78 3.08 9.73 -7.73
CA LEU A 78 2.55 9.69 -6.34
C LEU A 78 1.40 8.70 -6.15
N ALA A 79 0.61 8.43 -7.21
CA ALA A 79 -0.45 7.43 -7.19
C ALA A 79 0.07 5.98 -7.32
N GLY A 80 1.38 5.80 -7.56
CA GLY A 80 1.97 4.48 -7.83
C GLY A 80 1.63 3.92 -9.21
N VAL A 81 1.20 4.78 -10.15
CA VAL A 81 0.76 4.40 -11.49
C VAL A 81 1.78 4.93 -12.50
N GLY A 82 2.86 4.19 -12.74
CA GLY A 82 3.91 4.63 -13.66
C GLY A 82 5.30 4.16 -13.21
N THR A 83 5.60 2.91 -13.53
CA THR A 83 6.96 2.35 -13.68
C THR A 83 6.93 1.35 -14.81
#